data_AF-A0A1I7X5Z7-F1
#
_entry.id   AF-A0A1I7X5Z7-F1
#
_cell.length_a   1.000
_cell.length_b   1.000
_cell.length_c   1.000
_cell.angle_alpha   90.00
_cell.angle_beta   90.00
_cell.angle_gamma   90.00
#
_symmetry.space_group_name_H-M   'P 1'
#
loop_
_entity.id
_entity.type
_entity.pdbx_description
1 polymer ?
#
loop_
_entity_poly.entity_id
_entity_poly.type
_entity_poly.pdbx_seq_one_letter_code
_entity_poly.pdbx_strand_id
1 'polypeptide(L)'
;MAKYLGHVVEEWSDACLLNGVQASGGRAVFDESAAMYRHVWSQLADDVVASMRVLTTDFAREYQQNRWCTMTSRLGTLDRELSILFCPLLMNIRSTFANAGKMISQASLPALFKRMTSALAHIILEDVVNITSFNAEGASQMLYDMENGLFPVCLFNSSMKITCKIKVSNKYSVLLICFSDDDGCYWVSDFIIYVVGRCHPLERRNRKEMGVTFIKTVDNENILVDCGDPWNSLQITLLVITHGHLDHCGNLGLFKNAKIFMATDYAINGEYGSIDKINSHKLCTNVELLMMKGHTDSDLVVIVKNTKKGCIVIAGDLFESEYDENIWRSSSRYPSNQVESRQRIRNCADWIVPGHGVMFENKMNKS
;
A
#
# COMPACT_ATOMS: atom_id res chain seq x y z
N MET A 1 28.51 10.67 12.43
CA MET A 1 29.43 11.82 12.51
C MET A 1 28.84 13.09 11.87
N ALA A 2 28.43 13.09 10.59
CA ALA A 2 27.90 14.29 9.90
C ALA A 2 26.65 14.96 10.55
N LYS A 3 25.61 14.22 10.92
CA LYS A 3 24.43 14.79 11.61
C LYS A 3 24.72 15.23 13.05
N TYR A 4 25.68 14.59 13.72
CA TYR A 4 26.18 15.04 15.02
C TYR A 4 26.93 16.37 14.87
N LEU A 5 27.79 16.49 13.85
CA LEU A 5 28.46 17.74 13.51
C LEU A 5 27.45 18.84 13.15
N GLY A 6 26.37 18.52 12.43
CA GLY A 6 25.26 19.46 12.19
C GLY A 6 24.64 19.98 13.49
N HIS A 7 24.36 19.09 14.45
CA HIS A 7 23.82 19.47 15.76
C HIS A 7 24.79 20.35 16.56
N VAL A 8 26.09 20.01 16.55
CA VAL A 8 27.13 20.80 17.21
C VAL A 8 27.27 22.18 16.56
N VAL A 9 27.17 22.26 15.23
CA VAL A 9 27.22 23.53 14.50
C VAL A 9 25.99 24.40 14.78
N GLU A 10 24.80 23.80 14.90
CA GLU A 10 23.58 24.50 15.33
C GLU A 10 23.72 25.04 16.75
N GLU A 11 24.16 24.20 17.71
CA GLU A 11 24.41 24.61 19.09
C GLU A 11 25.44 25.75 19.19
N TRP A 12 26.48 25.72 18.35
CA TRP A 12 27.50 26.76 18.31
C TRP A 12 26.97 28.06 17.68
N SER A 13 26.10 27.97 16.67
CA SER A 13 25.40 29.12 16.09
C SER A 13 24.56 29.83 17.17
N ASP A 14 23.83 29.06 17.97
CA ASP A 14 23.02 29.58 19.08
C ASP A 14 23.88 30.18 20.21
N ALA A 15 25.02 29.56 20.54
CA ALA A 15 25.96 30.09 21.53
C ALA A 15 26.64 31.41 21.08
N CYS A 16 26.93 31.57 19.79
CA CYS A 16 27.45 32.83 19.24
C CYS A 16 26.45 33.99 19.35
N LEU A 17 25.14 33.71 19.25
CA LEU A 17 24.08 34.69 19.48
C LEU A 17 24.04 35.16 20.94
N LEU A 18 24.20 34.23 21.89
CA LEU A 18 24.22 34.55 23.34
C LEU A 18 25.45 35.40 23.74
N ASN A 19 26.57 35.24 23.04
CA ASN A 19 27.81 35.99 23.31
C ASN A 19 27.90 37.34 22.57
N GLY A 20 26.82 37.81 21.94
CA GLY A 20 26.76 39.16 21.36
C GLY A 20 27.66 39.37 20.13
N VAL A 21 28.18 38.29 19.53
CA VAL A 21 28.92 38.36 18.26
C VAL A 21 27.89 38.53 17.14
N GLN A 22 27.32 39.74 17.02
CA GLN A 22 26.44 40.09 15.91
C GLN A 22 27.29 40.32 14.66
N ALA A 23 27.47 39.27 13.86
CA ALA A 23 27.51 39.48 12.43
C ALA A 23 26.14 40.00 12.00
N SER A 24 26.12 41.10 11.26
CA SER A 24 24.92 41.75 10.73
C SER A 24 23.99 40.73 10.05
N GLY A 25 22.86 40.41 10.68
CA GLY A 25 21.88 39.43 10.20
C GLY A 25 21.81 38.20 11.09
N GLY A 26 21.11 38.32 12.21
CA GLY A 26 20.93 37.24 13.17
C GLY A 26 20.40 35.96 12.52
N ARG A 27 20.92 34.82 13.01
CA ARG A 27 20.66 33.41 12.66
C ARG A 27 21.66 32.74 11.71
N ALA A 28 22.33 33.46 10.81
CA ALA A 28 22.87 32.87 9.58
C ALA A 28 24.38 32.57 9.49
N VAL A 29 25.16 32.56 10.58
CA VAL A 29 26.64 32.43 10.44
C VAL A 29 27.06 31.03 9.98
N PHE A 30 26.38 29.98 10.41
CA PHE A 30 26.71 28.59 10.05
C PHE A 30 25.57 27.81 9.39
N ASP A 31 24.46 28.46 9.04
CA ASP A 31 23.28 27.79 8.47
C ASP A 31 23.59 27.04 7.18
N GLU A 32 24.42 27.63 6.30
CA GLU A 32 24.87 26.98 5.06
C GLU A 32 25.74 25.76 5.35
N SER A 33 26.62 25.85 6.34
CA SER A 33 27.47 24.73 6.76
C SER A 33 26.63 23.60 7.37
N ALA A 34 25.66 23.93 8.24
CA ALA A 34 24.74 22.96 8.82
C ALA A 34 23.86 22.29 7.74
N ALA A 35 23.37 23.06 6.76
CA ALA A 35 22.63 22.53 5.61
C ALA A 35 23.48 21.56 4.79
N MET A 36 24.74 21.90 4.51
CA MET A 36 25.69 21.02 3.82
C MET A 36 25.88 19.71 4.59
N TYR A 37 26.10 19.76 5.91
CA TYR A 37 26.27 18.54 6.72
C TYR A 37 25.00 17.68 6.79
N ARG A 38 23.81 18.30 6.85
CA ARG A 38 22.53 17.58 6.77
C ARG A 38 22.35 16.89 5.42
N HIS A 39 22.72 17.56 4.32
CA HIS A 39 22.67 16.99 2.99
C HIS A 39 23.62 15.80 2.85
N VAL A 40 24.89 15.96 3.25
CA VAL A 40 25.89 14.86 3.25
C VAL A 40 25.41 13.70 4.11
N TRP A 41 24.85 13.96 5.30
CA TRP A 41 24.30 12.89 6.13
C TRP A 41 23.12 12.18 5.45
N SER A 42 22.22 12.91 4.80
CA SER A 42 21.09 12.31 4.07
C SER A 42 21.59 11.40 2.97
N GLN A 43 22.56 11.84 2.17
CA GLN A 43 23.13 11.01 1.09
C GLN A 43 23.77 9.73 1.64
N LEU A 44 24.57 9.84 2.69
CA LEU A 44 25.17 8.67 3.35
C LEU A 44 24.12 7.71 3.92
N ALA A 45 23.02 8.25 4.47
CA ALA A 45 21.91 7.43 4.95
C ALA A 45 21.20 6.70 3.79
N ASP A 46 21.04 7.38 2.65
CA ASP A 46 20.43 6.80 1.46
C ASP A 46 21.33 5.71 0.84
N ASP A 47 22.64 5.87 0.85
CA ASP A 47 23.59 4.85 0.39
C ASP A 47 23.57 3.58 1.28
N VAL A 48 23.46 3.77 2.60
CA VAL A 48 23.27 2.65 3.56
C VAL A 48 21.95 1.92 3.28
N VAL A 49 20.87 2.67 3.07
CA VAL A 49 19.55 2.09 2.76
C VAL A 49 19.57 1.36 1.43
N ALA A 50 20.18 1.93 0.39
CA ALA A 50 20.32 1.30 -0.91
C ALA A 50 21.09 -0.03 -0.82
N SER A 51 22.20 -0.04 -0.07
CA SER A 51 23.00 -1.25 0.18
C SER A 51 22.20 -2.31 0.94
N MET A 52 21.45 -1.91 1.97
CA MET A 52 20.53 -2.80 2.70
C MET A 52 19.49 -3.39 1.77
N ARG A 53 18.92 -2.60 0.85
CA ARG A 53 17.88 -3.06 -0.08
C ARG A 53 18.38 -4.20 -0.95
N VAL A 54 19.53 -4.02 -1.61
CA VAL A 54 20.12 -5.06 -2.47
C VAL A 54 20.30 -6.36 -1.72
N LEU A 55 20.97 -6.30 -0.55
CA LEU A 55 21.22 -7.48 0.28
C LEU A 55 19.91 -8.16 0.71
N THR A 56 18.95 -7.37 1.19
CA THR A 56 17.67 -7.90 1.72
C THR A 56 16.81 -8.51 0.62
N THR A 57 16.76 -7.91 -0.57
CA THR A 57 16.01 -8.45 -1.71
C THR A 57 16.54 -9.81 -2.15
N ASP A 58 17.86 -10.04 -2.10
CA ASP A 58 18.44 -11.34 -2.46
C ASP A 58 17.97 -12.46 -1.51
N PHE A 59 18.00 -12.23 -0.19
CA PHE A 59 17.45 -13.19 0.79
C PHE A 59 15.92 -13.31 0.69
N ALA A 60 15.22 -12.24 0.32
CA ALA A 60 13.78 -12.27 0.13
C ALA A 60 13.38 -13.20 -1.01
N ARG A 61 14.18 -13.28 -2.08
CA ARG A 61 13.95 -14.24 -3.18
C ARG A 61 14.01 -15.68 -2.73
N GLU A 62 14.91 -16.04 -1.81
CA GLU A 62 14.94 -17.40 -1.25
C GLU A 62 13.68 -17.69 -0.42
N TYR A 63 13.25 -16.73 0.40
CA TYR A 63 12.03 -16.87 1.19
C TYR A 63 10.77 -17.07 0.34
N GLN A 64 10.70 -16.45 -0.83
CA GLN A 64 9.60 -16.63 -1.80
C GLN A 64 9.51 -18.05 -2.35
N GLN A 65 10.60 -18.82 -2.38
CA GLN A 65 10.62 -20.20 -2.91
C GLN A 65 9.85 -21.20 -2.03
N ASN A 66 9.40 -20.77 -0.85
CA ASN A 66 8.43 -21.53 -0.07
C ASN A 66 7.18 -21.83 -0.91
N ARG A 67 6.62 -23.01 -0.69
CA ARG A 67 5.41 -23.45 -1.42
C ARG A 67 4.14 -22.92 -0.77
N TRP A 68 4.04 -21.59 -0.70
CA TRP A 68 2.99 -20.84 0.01
C TRP A 68 1.57 -21.23 -0.41
N CYS A 69 1.34 -21.52 -1.70
CA CYS A 69 0.03 -21.90 -2.22
C CYS A 69 -0.33 -23.38 -1.98
N THR A 70 0.62 -24.23 -1.62
CA THR A 70 0.39 -25.67 -1.36
C THR A 70 0.65 -26.05 0.09
N MET A 71 0.80 -25.08 1.00
CA MET A 71 0.95 -25.36 2.41
C MET A 71 -0.27 -26.10 2.95
N THR A 72 -0.05 -27.21 3.63
CA THR A 72 -1.10 -28.05 4.20
C THR A 72 -1.47 -27.57 5.60
N SER A 73 -2.78 -27.53 5.89
CA SER A 73 -3.28 -27.10 7.19
C SER A 73 -2.70 -27.95 8.32
N ARG A 74 -2.13 -27.27 9.33
CA ARG A 74 -1.62 -27.91 10.54
C ARG A 74 -2.74 -28.02 11.59
N LEU A 75 -3.78 -28.79 11.29
CA LEU A 75 -4.85 -29.08 12.25
C LEU A 75 -4.26 -29.88 13.44
N GLY A 76 -4.11 -29.22 14.60
CA GLY A 76 -3.81 -29.88 15.89
C GLY A 76 -2.40 -29.70 16.47
N THR A 77 -1.49 -28.99 15.80
CA THR A 77 -0.18 -28.63 16.40
C THR A 77 -0.23 -27.22 16.97
N LEU A 78 -0.13 -27.10 18.30
CA LEU A 78 -0.14 -25.81 19.00
C LEU A 78 1.18 -25.02 18.83
N ASP A 79 2.26 -25.69 18.43
CA ASP A 79 3.58 -25.07 18.26
C ASP A 79 3.79 -24.66 16.80
N ARG A 80 3.82 -23.34 16.56
CA ARG A 80 4.23 -22.77 15.27
C ARG A 80 5.67 -22.32 15.38
N GLU A 81 6.46 -22.65 14.37
CA GLU A 81 7.84 -22.17 14.22
C GLU A 81 7.92 -21.20 13.05
N LEU A 82 8.98 -20.38 13.05
CA LEU A 82 9.34 -19.55 11.89
C LEU A 82 9.64 -20.45 10.69
N SER A 83 9.21 -20.04 9.50
CA SER A 83 9.56 -20.75 8.27
C SER A 83 11.07 -20.85 8.10
N ILE A 84 11.58 -22.02 7.74
CA ILE A 84 13.04 -22.25 7.63
C ILE A 84 13.69 -21.27 6.64
N LEU A 85 13.06 -21.05 5.48
CA LEU A 85 13.57 -20.09 4.48
C LEU A 85 13.40 -18.61 4.91
N PHE A 86 12.67 -18.33 5.99
CA PHE A 86 12.59 -16.99 6.56
C PHE A 86 13.83 -16.66 7.39
N CYS A 87 14.42 -17.66 8.05
CA CYS A 87 15.51 -17.46 8.99
C CYS A 87 16.73 -16.73 8.39
N PRO A 88 17.21 -17.06 7.17
CA PRO A 88 18.30 -16.32 6.53
C PRO A 88 17.97 -14.84 6.32
N LEU A 89 16.77 -14.55 5.81
CA LEU A 89 16.27 -13.19 5.61
C LEU A 89 16.19 -12.43 6.94
N LEU A 90 15.62 -13.04 7.97
CA LEU A 90 15.50 -12.45 9.30
C LEU A 90 16.87 -12.16 9.92
N MET A 91 17.83 -13.07 9.78
CA MET A 91 19.19 -12.89 10.31
C MET A 91 19.95 -11.79 9.57
N ASN A 92 19.79 -11.70 8.25
CA ASN A 92 20.36 -10.61 7.47
C ASN A 92 19.82 -9.25 7.94
N ILE A 93 18.50 -9.13 8.10
CA ILE A 93 17.84 -7.89 8.56
C ILE A 93 18.33 -7.54 9.97
N ARG A 94 18.28 -8.49 10.91
CA ARG A 94 18.72 -8.28 12.29
C ARG A 94 20.17 -7.84 12.37
N SER A 95 21.06 -8.49 11.61
CA SER A 95 22.48 -8.17 11.58
C SER A 95 22.71 -6.77 11.00
N THR A 96 22.01 -6.42 9.94
CA THR A 96 22.11 -5.11 9.29
C THR A 96 21.68 -3.98 10.22
N PHE A 97 20.52 -4.12 10.88
CA PHE A 97 20.05 -3.13 11.86
C PHE A 97 20.99 -3.04 13.07
N ALA A 98 21.44 -4.18 13.61
CA ALA A 98 22.37 -4.18 14.75
C ALA A 98 23.71 -3.52 14.40
N ASN A 99 24.25 -3.77 13.20
CA ASN A 99 25.51 -3.18 12.75
C ASN A 99 25.36 -1.67 12.53
N ALA A 100 24.27 -1.24 11.87
CA ALA A 100 23.95 0.18 11.73
C ALA A 100 23.84 0.86 13.11
N GLY A 101 23.20 0.21 14.08
CA GLY A 101 23.08 0.69 15.46
C GLY A 101 24.41 0.86 16.20
N LYS A 102 25.41 0.02 15.90
CA LYS A 102 26.76 0.12 16.49
C LYS A 102 27.60 1.23 15.86
N MET A 103 27.40 1.51 14.57
CA MET A 103 28.24 2.44 13.81
C MET A 103 27.73 3.88 13.80
N ILE A 104 26.46 4.10 14.14
CA ILE A 104 25.78 5.39 14.04
C ILE A 104 25.57 5.99 15.43
N SER A 105 25.68 7.32 15.53
CA SER A 105 25.45 8.01 16.80
C SER A 105 23.98 7.96 17.22
N GLN A 106 23.72 7.96 18.53
CA GLN A 106 22.37 7.92 19.09
C GLN A 106 21.45 9.02 18.51
N ALA A 107 21.94 10.24 18.31
CA ALA A 107 21.17 11.34 17.71
C ALA A 107 20.78 11.11 16.22
N SER A 108 21.53 10.28 15.50
CA SER A 108 21.28 9.98 14.09
C SER A 108 20.47 8.69 13.90
N LEU A 109 20.51 7.81 14.89
CA LEU A 109 20.01 6.46 14.82
C LEU A 109 18.51 6.38 14.52
N PRO A 110 17.60 7.13 15.18
CA PRO A 110 16.17 7.08 14.89
C PRO A 110 15.84 7.43 13.44
N ALA A 111 16.49 8.47 12.91
CA ALA A 111 16.23 8.95 11.55
C ALA A 111 16.73 7.96 10.48
N LEU A 112 17.88 7.30 10.71
CA LEU A 112 18.36 6.25 9.81
C LEU A 112 17.48 5.00 9.90
N PHE A 113 17.15 4.55 11.12
CA PHE A 113 16.30 3.37 11.32
C PHE A 113 14.93 3.55 10.69
N LYS A 114 14.33 4.75 10.79
CA LYS A 114 13.08 5.07 10.09
C LYS A 114 13.17 4.85 8.58
N ARG A 115 14.26 5.31 7.93
CA ARG A 115 14.49 5.10 6.49
C ARG A 115 14.72 3.63 6.15
N MET A 116 15.48 2.91 6.98
CA MET A 116 15.72 1.48 6.80
C MET A 116 14.44 0.67 6.94
N THR A 117 13.62 0.91 7.98
CA THR A 117 12.37 0.16 8.17
C THR A 117 11.35 0.48 7.08
N SER A 118 11.28 1.73 6.62
CA SER A 118 10.51 2.11 5.43
C SER A 118 10.94 1.33 4.19
N ALA A 119 12.24 1.23 3.94
CA ALA A 119 12.77 0.47 2.82
C ALA A 119 12.47 -1.03 2.91
N LEU A 120 12.59 -1.59 4.11
CA LEU A 120 12.24 -2.98 4.39
C LEU A 120 10.75 -3.25 4.15
N ALA A 121 9.86 -2.34 4.58
CA ALA A 121 8.43 -2.44 4.32
C ALA A 121 8.13 -2.54 2.82
N HIS A 122 8.77 -1.71 2.00
CA HIS A 122 8.65 -1.77 0.53
C HIS A 122 9.11 -3.12 -0.02
N ILE A 123 10.24 -3.66 0.42
CA ILE A 123 10.74 -4.98 -0.04
C ILE A 123 9.74 -6.08 0.31
N ILE A 124 9.27 -6.13 1.56
CA ILE A 124 8.31 -7.15 1.97
C ILE A 124 7.02 -7.04 1.15
N LEU A 125 6.50 -5.84 0.91
CA LEU A 125 5.26 -5.67 0.16
C LEU A 125 5.45 -5.94 -1.34
N GLU A 126 6.39 -5.27 -1.98
CA GLU A 126 6.57 -5.29 -3.43
C GLU A 126 7.30 -6.54 -3.91
N ASP A 127 8.36 -6.92 -3.21
CA ASP A 127 9.20 -8.04 -3.64
C ASP A 127 8.72 -9.37 -3.05
N VAL A 128 8.04 -9.42 -1.90
CA VAL A 128 7.57 -10.71 -1.32
C VAL A 128 6.08 -10.89 -1.53
N VAL A 129 5.24 -10.03 -0.94
CA VAL A 129 3.79 -10.25 -0.89
C VAL A 129 3.14 -10.12 -2.26
N ASN A 130 3.45 -9.08 -3.03
CA ASN A 130 2.76 -8.78 -4.29
C ASN A 130 3.03 -9.80 -5.41
N ILE A 131 4.17 -10.51 -5.36
CA ILE A 131 4.55 -11.48 -6.38
C ILE A 131 4.36 -12.94 -5.93
N THR A 132 4.02 -13.17 -4.66
CA THR A 132 3.85 -14.52 -4.11
C THR A 132 2.37 -14.91 -4.12
N SER A 133 2.09 -16.15 -4.53
CA SER A 133 0.75 -16.73 -4.46
C SER A 133 0.57 -17.53 -3.17
N PHE A 134 -0.54 -17.30 -2.46
CA PHE A 134 -0.81 -17.90 -1.15
C PHE A 134 -2.09 -18.73 -1.15
N ASN A 135 -2.13 -19.73 -0.27
CA ASN A 135 -3.37 -20.28 0.25
C ASN A 135 -3.57 -19.82 1.72
N ALA A 136 -4.62 -20.33 2.37
CA ALA A 136 -4.98 -19.99 3.76
C ALA A 136 -3.85 -20.18 4.74
N GLU A 137 -3.25 -21.36 4.70
CA GLU A 137 -2.19 -21.73 5.62
C GLU A 137 -0.90 -20.99 5.29
N GLY A 138 -0.56 -20.83 4.00
CA GLY A 138 0.64 -20.12 3.57
C GLY A 138 0.62 -18.65 3.93
N ALA A 139 -0.51 -17.97 3.72
CA ALA A 139 -0.68 -16.62 4.22
C ALA A 139 -0.49 -16.62 5.74
N SER A 140 -1.25 -17.45 6.47
CA SER A 140 -1.19 -17.51 7.94
C SER A 140 0.21 -17.76 8.50
N GLN A 141 1.01 -18.61 7.85
CA GLN A 141 2.41 -18.84 8.19
C GLN A 141 3.28 -17.62 7.92
N MET A 142 3.13 -16.95 6.78
CA MET A 142 3.91 -15.74 6.49
C MET A 142 3.63 -14.63 7.50
N LEU A 143 2.38 -14.43 7.92
CA LEU A 143 2.10 -13.49 9.02
C LEU A 143 2.79 -13.91 10.30
N TYR A 144 2.74 -15.19 10.65
CA TYR A 144 3.40 -15.69 11.85
C TYR A 144 4.90 -15.34 11.82
N ASP A 145 5.55 -15.53 10.66
CA ASP A 145 6.95 -15.16 10.44
C ASP A 145 7.19 -13.65 10.65
N MET A 146 6.31 -12.81 10.11
CA MET A 146 6.41 -11.35 10.26
C MET A 146 6.21 -10.91 11.72
N GLU A 147 5.18 -11.41 12.39
CA GLU A 147 4.82 -11.03 13.76
C GLU A 147 5.82 -11.52 14.80
N ASN A 148 6.32 -12.75 14.66
CA ASN A 148 7.16 -13.39 15.66
C ASN A 148 8.66 -13.28 15.34
N GLY A 149 9.01 -12.91 14.11
CA GLY A 149 10.40 -12.70 13.70
C GLY A 149 10.70 -11.25 13.32
N LEU A 150 10.04 -10.71 12.28
CA LEU A 150 10.41 -9.43 11.69
C LEU A 150 10.12 -8.22 12.59
N PHE A 151 8.89 -8.12 13.11
CA PHE A 151 8.45 -6.93 13.84
C PHE A 151 9.23 -6.70 15.13
N PRO A 152 9.57 -7.72 15.93
CA PRO A 152 10.44 -7.54 17.09
C PRO A 152 11.78 -6.87 16.76
N VAL A 153 12.34 -7.11 15.56
CA VAL A 153 13.59 -6.47 15.11
C VAL A 153 13.36 -5.00 14.75
N CYS A 154 12.22 -4.68 14.13
CA CYS A 154 11.90 -3.34 13.67
C CYS A 154 11.45 -2.40 14.81
N LEU A 155 10.77 -2.94 15.82
CA LEU A 155 10.15 -2.18 16.91
C LEU A 155 11.13 -1.81 18.05
N PHE A 156 12.33 -2.39 18.08
CA PHE A 156 13.24 -2.27 19.23
C PHE A 156 13.81 -0.85 19.44
N ASN A 157 13.72 0.05 18.46
CA ASN A 157 14.35 1.39 18.52
C ASN A 157 13.57 2.50 17.77
N SER A 158 12.29 2.28 17.46
CA SER A 158 11.47 3.26 16.74
C SER A 158 10.15 3.51 17.45
N SER A 159 9.67 4.76 17.44
CA SER A 159 8.28 5.15 17.75
C SER A 159 7.24 4.56 16.77
N MET A 160 7.70 3.77 15.80
CA MET A 160 6.90 3.18 14.75
C MET A 160 6.03 2.04 15.28
N LYS A 161 4.72 2.12 15.08
CA LYS A 161 3.73 1.05 15.30
C LYS A 161 3.56 0.23 14.02
N ILE A 162 3.87 -1.06 14.09
CA ILE A 162 3.63 -1.99 12.98
C ILE A 162 2.34 -2.75 13.28
N THR A 163 1.37 -2.70 12.37
CA THR A 163 0.12 -3.47 12.49
C THR A 163 -0.02 -4.37 11.28
N CYS A 164 -0.04 -5.68 11.50
CA CYS A 164 -0.25 -6.66 10.45
C CYS A 164 -1.52 -7.44 10.72
N LYS A 165 -2.31 -7.68 9.67
CA LYS A 165 -3.55 -8.44 9.77
C LYS A 165 -3.65 -9.38 8.58
N ILE A 166 -3.85 -10.67 8.87
CA ILE A 166 -4.31 -11.62 7.87
C ILE A 166 -5.79 -11.80 7.96
N LYS A 167 -6.40 -11.96 6.79
CA LYS A 167 -7.71 -12.59 6.71
C LYS A 167 -7.67 -13.80 5.79
N VAL A 168 -8.03 -14.95 6.37
CA VAL A 168 -8.29 -16.20 5.67
C VAL A 168 -9.80 -16.35 5.50
N SER A 169 -10.27 -16.61 4.29
CA SER A 169 -11.63 -17.08 4.01
C SER A 169 -11.57 -18.49 3.41
N ASN A 170 -12.70 -19.21 3.39
CA ASN A 170 -12.78 -20.57 2.83
C ASN A 170 -12.46 -20.67 1.31
N LYS A 171 -12.17 -19.55 0.63
CA LYS A 171 -11.80 -19.50 -0.80
C LYS A 171 -10.54 -18.68 -1.11
N TYR A 172 -10.12 -17.78 -0.21
CA TYR A 172 -9.05 -16.80 -0.48
C TYR A 172 -8.24 -16.49 0.77
N SER A 173 -7.04 -15.95 0.59
CA SER A 173 -6.13 -15.66 1.69
C SER A 173 -5.37 -14.39 1.41
N VAL A 174 -5.60 -13.39 2.26
CA VAL A 174 -5.11 -12.03 2.09
C VAL A 174 -4.22 -11.68 3.27
N LEU A 175 -2.99 -11.25 2.96
CA LEU A 175 -2.03 -10.73 3.93
C LEU A 175 -1.91 -9.21 3.79
N LEU A 176 -2.31 -8.48 4.83
CA LEU A 176 -2.18 -7.02 4.93
C LEU A 176 -1.09 -6.68 5.95
N ILE A 177 -0.06 -5.96 5.51
CA ILE A 177 1.02 -5.48 6.38
C ILE A 177 0.98 -3.95 6.37
N CYS A 178 0.74 -3.32 7.51
CA CYS A 178 0.68 -1.88 7.67
C CYS A 178 1.78 -1.40 8.63
N PHE A 179 2.48 -0.32 8.24
CA PHE A 179 3.51 0.34 9.05
C PHE A 179 3.05 1.77 9.36
N SER A 180 3.06 2.21 10.62
CA SER A 180 2.58 3.52 11.10
C SER A 180 3.50 4.10 12.20
N ASP A 181 3.48 5.41 12.49
CA ASP A 181 4.36 6.08 13.49
C ASP A 181 3.55 7.09 14.33
N ASP A 182 3.95 7.35 15.59
CA ASP A 182 3.16 8.08 16.61
C ASP A 182 3.26 9.63 16.56
N ASP A 183 4.28 10.20 15.88
CA ASP A 183 4.54 11.66 15.88
C ASP A 183 3.74 12.47 14.83
N GLY A 184 2.50 12.06 14.55
CA GLY A 184 1.70 12.67 13.48
C GLY A 184 2.26 12.29 12.12
N CYS A 185 1.61 11.33 11.47
CA CYS A 185 1.85 10.85 10.11
C CYS A 185 2.93 11.62 9.31
N TYR A 186 4.20 11.30 9.51
CA TYR A 186 5.22 11.55 8.49
C TYR A 186 5.22 10.32 7.62
N TRP A 187 4.33 10.41 6.64
CA TRP A 187 3.93 9.38 5.72
C TRP A 187 5.12 8.77 5.00
N VAL A 188 5.34 7.47 5.19
CA VAL A 188 5.94 6.66 4.13
C VAL A 188 4.86 6.54 3.05
N SER A 189 4.72 7.60 2.25
CA SER A 189 3.67 7.87 1.26
C SER A 189 2.31 8.34 1.79
N ASP A 190 1.91 9.55 1.40
CA ASP A 190 0.61 10.17 1.71
C ASP A 190 -0.61 9.40 1.17
N PHE A 191 -0.43 8.27 0.51
CA PHE A 191 -1.51 7.38 0.07
C PHE A 191 -0.98 5.95 -0.03
N ILE A 192 -1.43 5.06 0.86
CA ILE A 192 -1.28 3.61 0.65
C ILE A 192 -2.57 3.12 -0.01
N ILE A 193 -2.51 2.89 -1.33
CA ILE A 193 -3.48 2.03 -2.01
C ILE A 193 -3.00 0.59 -1.78
N TYR A 194 -3.79 -0.19 -1.05
CA TYR A 194 -3.56 -1.62 -0.98
C TYR A 194 -4.25 -2.26 -2.19
N VAL A 195 -3.45 -2.70 -3.17
CA VAL A 195 -3.90 -3.75 -4.08
C VAL A 195 -3.81 -5.05 -3.30
N VAL A 196 -4.96 -5.62 -2.95
CA VAL A 196 -5.02 -6.88 -2.20
C VAL A 196 -4.47 -8.01 -3.07
N GLY A 197 -3.46 -8.70 -2.56
CA GLY A 197 -2.86 -9.89 -3.18
C GLY A 197 -3.90 -10.99 -3.46
N ARG A 198 -3.77 -11.64 -4.63
CA ARG A 198 -4.74 -12.57 -5.18
C ARG A 198 -4.57 -14.00 -4.68
N CYS A 199 -5.68 -14.74 -4.64
CA CYS A 199 -5.65 -16.20 -4.66
C CYS A 199 -5.90 -16.69 -6.09
N HIS A 200 -4.99 -17.50 -6.63
CA HIS A 200 -5.27 -18.30 -7.82
C HIS A 200 -6.07 -19.55 -7.40
N PRO A 201 -7.20 -19.88 -8.06
CA PRO A 201 -7.79 -21.20 -7.92
C PRO A 201 -6.86 -22.24 -8.55
N LEU A 202 -6.45 -23.24 -7.78
CA LEU A 202 -5.91 -24.49 -8.32
C LEU A 202 -6.96 -25.09 -9.27
N GLU A 203 -6.56 -25.31 -10.52
CA GLU A 203 -7.27 -26.11 -11.51
C GLU A 203 -8.70 -25.65 -11.89
N ARG A 204 -8.80 -24.62 -12.73
CA ARG A 204 -9.83 -24.50 -13.80
C ARG A 204 -9.53 -23.30 -14.69
N ARG A 205 -9.11 -23.54 -15.94
CA ARG A 205 -8.71 -22.56 -16.97
C ARG A 205 -9.73 -21.47 -17.34
N ASN A 206 -10.90 -21.38 -16.69
CA ASN A 206 -12.03 -20.55 -17.13
C ASN A 206 -12.69 -19.68 -16.03
N ARG A 207 -11.99 -19.27 -14.96
CA ARG A 207 -12.53 -18.24 -14.03
C ARG A 207 -11.73 -16.95 -14.12
N LYS A 208 -12.43 -15.83 -14.32
CA LYS A 208 -11.88 -14.48 -14.22
C LYS A 208 -11.37 -14.26 -12.78
N GLU A 209 -10.13 -13.82 -12.63
CA GLU A 209 -9.53 -13.48 -11.33
C GLU A 209 -10.19 -12.21 -10.79
N MET A 210 -10.59 -12.14 -9.52
CA MET A 210 -11.41 -11.04 -9.01
C MET A 210 -10.58 -10.08 -8.14
N GLY A 211 -10.65 -8.78 -8.42
CA GLY A 211 -9.96 -7.75 -7.63
C GLY A 211 -10.91 -7.04 -6.66
N VAL A 212 -10.49 -6.89 -5.40
CA VAL A 212 -11.06 -5.89 -4.49
C VAL A 212 -9.98 -4.84 -4.20
N THR A 213 -10.36 -3.57 -4.14
CA THR A 213 -9.39 -2.48 -3.90
C THR A 213 -9.67 -1.81 -2.57
N PHE A 214 -8.65 -1.72 -1.72
CA PHE A 214 -8.75 -0.99 -0.45
C PHE A 214 -7.97 0.32 -0.53
N ILE A 215 -8.65 1.42 -0.19
CA ILE A 215 -8.09 2.77 -0.20
C ILE A 215 -8.14 3.31 1.23
N LYS A 216 -6.96 3.56 1.80
CA LYS A 216 -6.83 4.33 3.03
C LYS A 216 -6.58 5.78 2.68
N THR A 217 -7.40 6.68 3.22
CA THR A 217 -7.37 8.10 2.85
C THR A 217 -6.75 8.94 3.97
N VAL A 218 -6.33 10.16 3.62
CA VAL A 218 -5.81 11.16 4.57
C VAL A 218 -6.85 11.61 5.59
N ASP A 219 -8.14 11.53 5.24
CA ASP A 219 -9.25 11.85 6.14
C ASP A 219 -9.59 10.67 7.08
N ASN A 220 -8.72 9.67 7.17
CA ASN A 220 -8.90 8.43 7.93
C ASN A 220 -10.05 7.53 7.43
N GLU A 221 -10.66 7.82 6.28
CA GLU A 221 -11.66 6.95 5.65
C GLU A 221 -11.03 5.63 5.18
N ASN A 222 -11.78 4.54 5.36
CA ASN A 222 -11.47 3.19 4.92
C ASN A 222 -12.44 2.84 3.79
N ILE A 223 -12.02 3.07 2.55
CA ILE A 223 -12.86 2.83 1.38
C ILE A 223 -12.55 1.46 0.80
N LEU A 224 -13.57 0.63 0.63
CA LEU A 224 -13.48 -0.61 -0.14
C LEU A 224 -14.17 -0.40 -1.49
N VAL A 225 -13.50 -0.77 -2.57
CA VAL A 225 -14.07 -0.82 -3.91
C VAL A 225 -14.24 -2.28 -4.30
N ASP A 226 -15.49 -2.66 -4.54
CA ASP A 226 -15.99 -4.01 -4.73
C ASP A 226 -15.82 -4.94 -3.51
N CYS A 227 -16.75 -5.89 -3.40
CA CYS A 227 -16.79 -6.87 -2.32
C CYS A 227 -17.23 -8.26 -2.81
N GLY A 228 -16.90 -8.62 -4.06
CA GLY A 228 -17.08 -9.98 -4.55
C GLY A 228 -16.26 -11.01 -3.78
N ASP A 229 -15.10 -10.61 -3.27
CA ASP A 229 -14.31 -11.39 -2.30
C ASP A 229 -14.75 -11.05 -0.87
N PRO A 230 -14.98 -12.04 0.03
CA PRO A 230 -15.24 -11.77 1.43
C PRO A 230 -14.07 -11.05 2.13
N TRP A 231 -14.07 -9.72 2.08
CA TRP A 231 -13.22 -8.84 2.88
C TRP A 231 -13.94 -8.47 4.20
N ASN A 232 -13.28 -8.55 5.36
CA ASN A 232 -13.88 -8.14 6.66
C ASN A 232 -12.86 -7.63 7.69
N SER A 233 -11.63 -7.36 7.27
CA SER A 233 -10.49 -7.19 8.17
C SER A 233 -10.36 -5.79 8.79
N LEU A 234 -11.12 -4.80 8.31
CA LEU A 234 -11.18 -3.45 8.88
C LEU A 234 -12.63 -2.94 8.92
N GLN A 235 -12.86 -1.96 9.79
CA GLN A 235 -14.10 -1.19 9.78
C GLN A 235 -14.15 -0.35 8.50
N ILE A 236 -14.89 -0.83 7.50
CA ILE A 236 -15.18 -0.05 6.30
C ILE A 236 -16.15 1.06 6.65
N THR A 237 -15.76 2.27 6.30
CA THR A 237 -16.60 3.46 6.42
C THR A 237 -17.37 3.69 5.13
N LEU A 238 -16.76 3.42 3.98
CA LEU A 238 -17.32 3.61 2.65
C LEU A 238 -17.12 2.37 1.78
N LEU A 239 -18.19 1.86 1.18
CA LEU A 239 -18.15 0.77 0.22
C LEU A 239 -18.65 1.29 -1.13
N VAL A 240 -17.83 1.18 -2.17
CA VAL A 240 -18.22 1.50 -3.54
C VAL A 240 -18.30 0.21 -4.32
N ILE A 241 -19.43 -0.05 -4.96
CA ILE A 241 -19.57 -1.17 -5.88
C ILE A 241 -19.51 -0.63 -7.31
N THR A 242 -18.51 -1.06 -8.07
CA THR A 242 -18.31 -0.61 -9.45
C THR A 242 -19.51 -0.98 -10.29
N HIS A 243 -20.04 -2.20 -10.15
CA HIS A 243 -21.26 -2.63 -10.85
C HIS A 243 -21.91 -3.88 -10.21
N GLY A 244 -23.13 -4.20 -10.65
CA GLY A 244 -24.01 -5.19 -9.99
C GLY A 244 -23.74 -6.68 -10.27
N HIS A 245 -22.60 -7.06 -10.84
CA HIS A 245 -22.28 -8.48 -11.01
C HIS A 245 -21.87 -9.13 -9.68
N LEU A 246 -22.19 -10.42 -9.51
CA LEU A 246 -22.06 -11.13 -8.22
C LEU A 246 -20.61 -11.19 -7.72
N ASP A 247 -19.66 -11.24 -8.63
CA ASP A 247 -18.22 -11.14 -8.42
C ASP A 247 -17.74 -9.72 -8.08
N HIS A 248 -18.62 -8.72 -8.01
CA HIS A 248 -18.29 -7.39 -7.49
C HIS A 248 -19.09 -7.04 -6.24
N CYS A 249 -20.26 -7.65 -6.02
CA CYS A 249 -21.18 -7.28 -4.94
C CYS A 249 -21.55 -8.41 -3.98
N GLY A 250 -21.01 -9.63 -4.17
CA GLY A 250 -21.48 -10.85 -3.52
C GLY A 250 -21.47 -10.86 -1.99
N ASN A 251 -20.69 -9.98 -1.33
CA ASN A 251 -20.57 -9.93 0.13
C ASN A 251 -21.10 -8.62 0.75
N LEU A 252 -21.99 -7.90 0.08
CA LEU A 252 -22.60 -6.66 0.59
C LEU A 252 -23.10 -6.76 2.04
N GLY A 253 -23.72 -7.89 2.39
CA GLY A 253 -24.27 -8.14 3.74
C GLY A 253 -23.25 -8.14 4.88
N LEU A 254 -21.94 -8.16 4.58
CA LEU A 254 -20.89 -8.07 5.60
C LEU A 254 -20.66 -6.62 6.09
N PHE A 255 -21.07 -5.60 5.31
CA PHE A 255 -20.69 -4.20 5.53
C PHE A 255 -21.84 -3.35 6.09
N LYS A 256 -22.43 -3.82 7.19
CA LYS A 256 -23.68 -3.25 7.75
C LYS A 256 -23.58 -1.78 8.18
N ASN A 257 -22.38 -1.32 8.54
CA ASN A 257 -22.14 0.02 9.06
C ASN A 257 -21.50 0.96 8.03
N ALA A 258 -21.21 0.47 6.83
CA ALA A 258 -20.61 1.28 5.78
C ALA A 258 -21.68 2.10 5.06
N LYS A 259 -21.31 3.30 4.59
CA LYS A 259 -22.06 3.97 3.53
C LYS A 259 -21.75 3.29 2.20
N ILE A 260 -22.77 2.70 1.58
CA ILE A 260 -22.63 1.89 0.38
C ILE A 260 -23.08 2.71 -0.82
N PHE A 261 -22.25 2.78 -1.87
CA PHE A 261 -22.59 3.34 -3.18
C PHE A 261 -22.70 2.21 -4.20
N MET A 262 -23.77 2.20 -4.99
CA MET A 262 -23.98 1.27 -6.09
C MET A 262 -24.87 1.96 -7.14
N ALA A 263 -24.44 1.94 -8.40
CA ALA A 263 -25.13 2.67 -9.47
C ALA A 263 -25.35 4.16 -9.12
N THR A 264 -26.59 4.66 -9.17
CA THR A 264 -26.91 6.04 -8.79
C THR A 264 -27.19 6.21 -7.31
N ASP A 265 -27.25 5.13 -6.56
CA ASP A 265 -27.85 5.12 -5.24
C ASP A 265 -26.78 4.95 -4.17
N TYR A 266 -27.07 5.48 -2.99
CA TYR A 266 -26.32 5.15 -1.80
C TYR A 266 -27.23 4.78 -0.65
N ALA A 267 -26.73 3.92 0.23
CA ALA A 267 -27.39 3.53 1.48
C ALA A 267 -26.48 3.80 2.68
N ILE A 268 -27.02 4.36 3.75
CA ILE A 268 -26.32 4.54 5.03
C ILE A 268 -27.33 4.46 6.17
N ASN A 269 -27.05 3.63 7.18
CA ASN A 269 -27.90 3.52 8.38
C ASN A 269 -29.40 3.27 8.10
N GLY A 270 -29.73 2.56 7.01
CA GLY A 270 -31.10 2.30 6.59
C GLY A 270 -31.78 3.42 5.79
N GLU A 271 -31.08 4.54 5.57
CA GLU A 271 -31.51 5.62 4.70
C GLU A 271 -30.93 5.46 3.29
N TYR A 272 -31.66 5.95 2.30
CA TYR A 272 -31.31 5.86 0.88
C TYR A 272 -31.25 7.26 0.27
N GLY A 273 -30.29 7.49 -0.61
CA GLY A 273 -30.19 8.70 -1.41
C GLY A 273 -29.59 8.41 -2.77
N SER A 274 -29.38 9.45 -3.57
CA SER A 274 -28.81 9.34 -4.91
C SER A 274 -27.69 10.34 -5.16
N ILE A 275 -26.80 9.99 -6.07
CA ILE A 275 -25.72 10.84 -6.57
C ILE A 275 -26.05 11.39 -7.96
N ASP A 276 -25.41 12.50 -8.32
CA ASP A 276 -25.50 13.10 -9.65
C ASP A 276 -24.95 12.11 -10.71
N LYS A 277 -25.66 11.99 -11.83
CA LYS A 277 -25.29 11.10 -12.95
C LYS A 277 -24.21 11.70 -13.86
N ILE A 278 -24.02 13.00 -13.82
CA ILE A 278 -23.18 13.79 -14.72
C ILE A 278 -21.91 14.23 -14.01
N ASN A 279 -22.06 14.78 -12.81
CA ASN A 279 -20.96 15.37 -12.05
C ASN A 279 -20.27 14.35 -11.14
N SER A 280 -18.97 14.56 -10.89
CA SER A 280 -18.23 13.78 -9.90
C SER A 280 -18.80 14.00 -8.50
N HIS A 281 -19.01 12.92 -7.76
CA HIS A 281 -19.37 12.96 -6.35
C HIS A 281 -18.11 12.84 -5.49
N LYS A 282 -17.79 13.87 -4.70
CA LYS A 282 -16.64 13.84 -3.80
C LYS A 282 -16.91 12.86 -2.65
N LEU A 283 -16.07 11.82 -2.51
CA LEU A 283 -16.14 10.90 -1.38
C LEU A 283 -15.38 11.46 -0.18
N CYS A 284 -14.14 11.91 -0.40
CA CYS A 284 -13.31 12.56 0.60
C CYS A 284 -12.19 13.39 -0.08
N THR A 285 -11.19 13.83 0.67
CA THR A 285 -10.03 14.55 0.13
C THR A 285 -9.29 13.68 -0.88
N ASN A 286 -9.11 14.21 -2.10
CA ASN A 286 -8.46 13.55 -3.24
C ASN A 286 -9.17 12.30 -3.79
N VAL A 287 -10.37 11.94 -3.31
CA VAL A 287 -11.12 10.79 -3.81
C VAL A 287 -12.49 11.21 -4.32
N GLU A 288 -12.75 10.91 -5.59
CA GLU A 288 -13.99 11.21 -6.29
C GLU A 288 -14.61 9.93 -6.88
N LEU A 289 -15.94 9.89 -6.91
CA LEU A 289 -16.75 8.86 -7.52
C LEU A 289 -17.38 9.43 -8.79
N LEU A 290 -17.32 8.68 -9.90
CA LEU A 290 -17.92 9.10 -11.15
C LEU A 290 -18.64 7.94 -11.83
N MET A 291 -19.74 8.23 -12.50
CA MET A 291 -20.45 7.27 -13.34
C MET A 291 -19.83 7.24 -14.74
N MET A 292 -19.54 6.04 -15.23
CA MET A 292 -18.98 5.81 -16.56
C MET A 292 -19.61 4.56 -17.17
N LYS A 293 -20.48 4.72 -18.16
CA LYS A 293 -21.24 3.61 -18.74
C LYS A 293 -20.37 2.76 -19.67
N GLY A 294 -20.64 1.47 -19.75
CA GLY A 294 -19.99 0.62 -20.72
C GLY A 294 -20.22 -0.86 -20.49
N HIS A 295 -19.57 -1.41 -19.47
CA HIS A 295 -19.73 -2.81 -19.10
C HIS A 295 -21.18 -3.08 -18.68
N THR A 296 -21.71 -2.17 -17.87
CA THR A 296 -23.13 -2.01 -17.57
C THR A 296 -23.58 -0.56 -17.87
N ASP A 297 -24.86 -0.25 -17.69
CA ASP A 297 -25.41 1.10 -17.86
C ASP A 297 -25.13 2.01 -16.66
N SER A 298 -24.51 1.46 -15.61
CA SER A 298 -24.39 2.06 -14.29
C SER A 298 -23.03 1.82 -13.64
N ASP A 299 -21.97 1.55 -14.43
CA ASP A 299 -20.64 1.36 -13.86
C ASP A 299 -20.15 2.65 -13.15
N LEU A 300 -19.53 2.44 -12.01
CA LEU A 300 -18.89 3.46 -11.19
C LEU A 300 -17.37 3.29 -11.27
N VAL A 301 -16.67 4.43 -11.31
CA VAL A 301 -15.22 4.50 -11.18
C VAL A 301 -14.84 5.38 -10.00
N VAL A 302 -13.78 4.98 -9.30
CA VAL A 302 -13.20 5.77 -8.21
C VAL A 302 -11.90 6.39 -8.71
N ILE A 303 -11.81 7.73 -8.63
CA ILE A 303 -10.65 8.51 -9.04
C ILE A 303 -9.91 8.96 -7.77
N VAL A 304 -8.66 8.53 -7.65
CA VAL A 304 -7.76 8.92 -6.56
C VAL A 304 -6.69 9.83 -7.11
N LYS A 305 -6.74 11.11 -6.74
CA LYS A 305 -5.83 12.15 -7.22
C LYS A 305 -4.65 12.33 -6.26
N ASN A 306 -3.60 13.02 -6.73
CA ASN A 306 -2.46 13.44 -5.91
C ASN A 306 -1.76 12.30 -5.16
N THR A 307 -1.69 11.10 -5.77
CA THR A 307 -0.90 9.99 -5.21
C THR A 307 0.55 10.10 -5.66
N LYS A 308 1.47 9.38 -5.00
CA LYS A 308 2.88 9.29 -5.45
C LYS A 308 3.05 8.72 -6.87
N LYS A 309 2.07 7.96 -7.34
CA LYS A 309 2.03 7.38 -8.69
C LYS A 309 1.23 8.26 -9.67
N GLY A 310 0.76 9.43 -9.24
CA GLY A 310 -0.12 10.31 -10.01
C GLY A 310 -1.60 10.04 -9.74
N CYS A 311 -2.44 10.19 -10.76
CA CYS A 311 -3.85 9.87 -10.72
C CYS A 311 -4.07 8.36 -10.90
N ILE A 312 -4.81 7.73 -9.98
CA ILE A 312 -5.15 6.31 -10.04
C ILE A 312 -6.66 6.17 -10.21
N VAL A 313 -7.09 5.41 -11.21
CA VAL A 313 -8.52 5.15 -11.46
C VAL A 313 -8.84 3.68 -11.24
N ILE A 314 -9.73 3.41 -10.30
CA ILE A 314 -10.30 2.08 -10.08
C ILE A 314 -11.51 1.97 -11.00
N ALA A 315 -11.37 1.16 -12.05
CA ALA A 315 -12.26 1.17 -13.20
C ALA A 315 -13.28 0.01 -13.21
N GLY A 316 -13.10 -0.99 -12.35
CA GLY A 316 -13.86 -2.25 -12.45
C GLY A 316 -13.73 -2.83 -13.85
N ASP A 317 -14.79 -3.46 -14.34
CA ASP A 317 -14.81 -4.15 -15.64
C ASP A 317 -14.92 -3.23 -16.86
N LEU A 318 -14.86 -1.90 -16.68
CA LEU A 318 -14.53 -1.02 -17.81
C LEU A 318 -13.17 -1.40 -18.40
N PHE A 319 -12.28 -1.92 -17.56
CA PHE A 319 -11.07 -2.66 -17.93
C PHE A 319 -11.07 -4.00 -17.20
N GLU A 320 -11.17 -5.12 -17.92
CA GLU A 320 -11.06 -6.45 -17.28
C GLU A 320 -9.61 -6.71 -16.84
N SER A 321 -8.61 -6.30 -17.62
CA SER A 321 -7.18 -6.43 -17.27
C SER A 321 -6.31 -5.53 -18.17
N GLU A 322 -4.98 -5.49 -17.97
CA GLU A 322 -4.04 -4.78 -18.89
C GLU A 322 -4.14 -5.30 -20.34
N TYR A 323 -4.46 -6.58 -20.53
CA TYR A 323 -4.40 -7.27 -21.82
C TYR A 323 -5.78 -7.53 -22.43
N ASP A 324 -6.80 -6.79 -22.00
CA ASP A 324 -8.20 -7.05 -22.36
C ASP A 324 -8.65 -6.47 -23.71
N GLU A 325 -7.78 -5.75 -24.44
CA GLU A 325 -8.14 -4.95 -25.65
C GLU A 325 -8.94 -5.73 -26.70
N ASN A 326 -8.69 -7.03 -26.83
CA ASN A 326 -9.33 -7.91 -27.81
C ASN A 326 -10.57 -8.64 -27.28
N ILE A 327 -10.86 -8.57 -25.97
CA ILE A 327 -11.92 -9.37 -25.34
C ILE A 327 -13.01 -8.54 -24.66
N TRP A 328 -12.70 -7.34 -24.15
CA TRP A 328 -13.64 -6.55 -23.33
C TRP A 328 -14.95 -6.24 -24.07
N ARG A 329 -14.90 -6.05 -25.40
CA ARG A 329 -16.09 -5.77 -26.23
C ARG A 329 -17.13 -6.88 -26.19
N SER A 330 -16.69 -8.13 -25.98
CA SER A 330 -17.57 -9.29 -25.88
C SER A 330 -18.26 -9.42 -24.52
N SER A 331 -17.63 -8.87 -23.47
CA SER A 331 -18.19 -8.82 -22.11
C SER A 331 -19.06 -7.58 -21.88
N SER A 332 -18.90 -6.55 -22.72
CA SER A 332 -19.59 -5.26 -22.60
C SER A 332 -21.07 -5.32 -22.99
N ARG A 333 -21.95 -4.78 -22.14
CA ARG A 333 -23.35 -4.55 -22.53
C ARG A 333 -23.51 -3.35 -23.46
N TYR A 334 -22.65 -2.34 -23.35
CA TYR A 334 -22.69 -1.11 -24.14
C TYR A 334 -21.31 -0.75 -24.72
N PRO A 335 -20.85 -1.48 -25.76
CA PRO A 335 -19.50 -1.32 -26.28
C PRO A 335 -19.15 0.12 -26.69
N SER A 336 -20.09 0.83 -27.34
CA SER A 336 -19.88 2.22 -27.76
C SER A 336 -19.62 3.16 -26.58
N ASN A 337 -20.41 3.02 -25.50
CA ASN A 337 -20.20 3.81 -24.28
C ASN A 337 -18.91 3.41 -23.56
N GLN A 338 -18.57 2.12 -23.54
CA GLN A 338 -17.33 1.67 -22.93
C GLN A 338 -16.10 2.19 -23.67
N VAL A 339 -16.14 2.36 -25.01
CA VAL A 339 -15.06 3.05 -25.74
C VAL A 339 -14.85 4.47 -25.21
N GLU A 340 -15.93 5.25 -25.09
CA GLU A 340 -15.87 6.63 -24.59
C GLU A 340 -15.38 6.70 -23.14
N SER A 341 -15.90 5.83 -22.27
CA SER A 341 -15.50 5.71 -20.87
C SER A 341 -14.02 5.32 -20.74
N ARG A 342 -13.56 4.29 -21.46
CA ARG A 342 -12.15 3.90 -21.48
C ARG A 342 -11.25 5.02 -21.98
N GLN A 343 -11.66 5.76 -23.02
CA GLN A 343 -10.90 6.92 -23.49
C GLN A 343 -10.80 8.02 -22.43
N ARG A 344 -11.91 8.30 -21.73
CA ARG A 344 -11.95 9.32 -20.67
C ARG A 344 -11.04 8.94 -19.50
N ILE A 345 -11.02 7.66 -19.12
CA ILE A 345 -10.09 7.10 -18.11
C ILE A 345 -8.64 7.24 -18.60
N ARG A 346 -8.34 6.83 -19.83
CA ARG A 346 -6.98 6.94 -20.40
C ARG A 346 -6.47 8.38 -20.49
N ASN A 347 -7.36 9.37 -20.55
CA ASN A 347 -6.96 10.78 -20.60
C ASN A 347 -6.67 11.38 -19.22
N CYS A 348 -7.11 10.75 -18.12
CA CYS A 348 -6.96 11.31 -16.78
C CYS A 348 -6.18 10.43 -15.79
N ALA A 349 -6.05 9.13 -16.07
CA ALA A 349 -5.38 8.18 -15.20
C ALA A 349 -3.90 8.06 -15.57
N ASP A 350 -3.02 8.08 -14.58
CA ASP A 350 -1.64 7.61 -14.73
C ASP A 350 -1.57 6.09 -14.51
N TRP A 351 -2.43 5.55 -13.64
CA TRP A 351 -2.58 4.12 -13.37
C TRP A 351 -4.04 3.69 -13.34
N ILE A 352 -4.30 2.47 -13.80
CA ILE A 352 -5.65 1.90 -13.88
C ILE A 352 -5.69 0.61 -13.05
N VAL A 353 -6.67 0.50 -12.16
CA VAL A 353 -7.00 -0.75 -11.46
C VAL A 353 -8.19 -1.41 -12.16
N PRO A 354 -7.97 -2.52 -12.87
CA PRO A 354 -9.03 -3.24 -13.58
C PRO A 354 -9.86 -4.14 -12.64
N GLY A 355 -11.01 -4.63 -13.10
CA GLY A 355 -11.86 -5.54 -12.33
C GLY A 355 -11.25 -6.94 -12.13
N HIS A 356 -10.47 -7.41 -13.11
CA HIS A 356 -9.91 -8.77 -13.15
C HIS A 356 -8.41 -8.83 -13.49
N GLY A 357 -7.60 -7.92 -12.92
CA GLY A 357 -6.19 -7.80 -13.29
C GLY A 357 -5.37 -6.92 -12.34
N VAL A 358 -4.05 -6.87 -12.55
CA VAL A 358 -3.17 -6.07 -11.67
C VAL A 358 -3.30 -4.62 -12.07
N MET A 359 -3.10 -3.70 -11.12
CA MET A 359 -2.97 -2.30 -11.44
C MET A 359 -1.84 -2.13 -12.46
N PHE A 360 -2.08 -1.39 -13.54
CA PHE A 360 -1.12 -1.20 -14.62
C PHE A 360 -0.96 0.28 -14.97
N GLU A 361 0.23 0.63 -15.48
CA GLU A 361 0.56 1.99 -15.92
C GLU A 361 -0.18 2.31 -17.22
N ASN A 362 -0.81 3.48 -17.29
CA ASN A 362 -1.45 3.94 -18.50
C ASN A 362 -0.43 4.50 -19.48
N LYS A 363 -0.11 3.73 -20.53
CA LYS A 363 0.93 4.05 -21.51
C LYS A 363 0.62 5.26 -22.41
N MET A 364 -0.61 5.77 -22.41
CA MET A 364 -1.02 6.93 -23.22
C MET A 364 -0.59 8.29 -22.64
N ASN A 365 -0.26 8.37 -21.35
CA ASN A 365 0.08 9.64 -20.68
C ASN A 365 1.57 10.06 -20.83
N LYS A 366 2.31 9.41 -21.73
CA LYS A 366 3.68 9.81 -22.11
C LYS A 366 3.63 10.65 -23.38
N SER A 367 3.24 11.91 -23.26
CA SER A 367 3.41 12.93 -24.30
C SER A 367 3.94 14.23 -23.70
#